data_AF-A0A5B2UFG1-F1
#
_entry.id   AF-A0A5B2UFG1-F1
#
_cell.length_a   1.000
_cell.length_b   1.000
_cell.length_c   1.000
_cell.angle_alpha   90.00
_cell.angle_beta   90.00
_cell.angle_gamma   90.00
#
_symmetry.space_group_name_H-M   'P 1'
#
loop_
_entity.id
_entity.type
_entity.pdbx_description
1 polymer ?
#
loop_
_entity_poly.entity_id
_entity_poly.type
_entity_poly.pdbx_seq_one_letter_code
_entity_poly.pdbx_strand_id
1 'polypeptide(L)'
;MLAVTAIAGRVGFAPPIPLILVGWAGSYVPGVPTIHLEPEVVLLGLLPPLLYAAAIGTSLVDFNANRRPILLLSVGLVAFTTIGAAIVVHAILPEV
;
A
#
# COMPACT_ATOMS: atom_id res chain seq x y z
N MET A 1 -4.03 -12.57 -19.07
CA MET A 1 -3.09 -12.68 -17.93
C MET A 1 -1.63 -12.91 -18.35
N LEU A 2 -1.31 -13.78 -19.33
CA LEU A 2 0.09 -14.04 -19.72
C LEU A 2 0.82 -12.92 -20.50
N ALA A 3 0.11 -12.04 -21.21
CA ALA A 3 0.76 -10.97 -21.99
C ALA A 3 1.27 -9.79 -21.14
N VAL A 4 0.62 -9.52 -20.00
CA VAL A 4 0.94 -8.37 -19.13
C VAL A 4 2.16 -8.68 -18.25
N THR A 5 2.29 -9.92 -17.79
CA THR A 5 3.44 -10.37 -16.99
C THR A 5 4.75 -10.37 -17.78
N ALA A 6 4.71 -10.63 -19.09
CA ALA A 6 5.89 -10.59 -19.95
C ALA A 6 6.50 -9.18 -20.11
N ILE A 7 5.68 -8.13 -20.03
CA ILE A 7 6.13 -6.73 -20.16
C ILE A 7 6.59 -6.17 -18.80
N ALA A 8 6.01 -6.65 -17.70
CA ALA A 8 6.32 -6.18 -16.35
C ALA A 8 7.73 -6.54 -15.85
N GLY A 9 8.40 -7.51 -16.47
CA GLY A 9 9.75 -7.95 -16.08
C GLY A 9 10.90 -7.00 -16.44
N ARG A 10 10.67 -5.92 -17.20
CA ARG A 10 11.75 -5.13 -17.82
C ARG A 10 12.07 -3.77 -17.18
N VAL A 11 11.39 -3.34 -16.11
CA VAL A 11 11.51 -1.94 -15.65
C VAL A 11 11.90 -1.74 -14.18
N GLY A 12 12.08 -2.79 -13.37
CA GLY A 12 12.58 -2.61 -11.99
C GLY A 12 11.67 -1.77 -11.06
N PHE A 13 10.41 -1.54 -11.44
CA PHE A 13 9.41 -0.90 -10.59
C PHE A 13 8.70 -1.92 -9.71
N ALA A 14 8.28 -1.47 -8.53
CA ALA A 14 7.44 -2.27 -7.64
C ALA A 14 6.20 -2.76 -8.44
N PRO A 15 5.86 -4.06 -8.38
CA PRO A 15 4.74 -4.66 -9.13
C PRO A 15 3.40 -3.91 -9.08
N PRO A 16 3.02 -3.19 -7.99
CA PRO A 16 1.75 -2.45 -7.93
C PRO A 16 1.65 -1.30 -8.93
N ILE A 17 2.75 -0.63 -9.25
CA ILE A 17 2.74 0.62 -10.04
C ILE A 17 2.18 0.41 -11.47
N PRO A 18 2.69 -0.53 -12.28
CA PRO A 18 2.15 -0.77 -13.62
C PRO A 18 0.70 -1.29 -13.58
N LEU A 19 0.31 -2.05 -12.54
CA LEU A 19 -1.07 -2.51 -12.37
C LEU A 19 -2.05 -1.35 -12.15
N ILE A 20 -1.66 -0.36 -11.34
CA ILE A 20 -2.46 0.85 -11.11
C ILE A 20 -2.63 1.63 -12.42
N LEU A 21 -1.55 1.79 -13.20
CA LEU A 21 -1.59 2.54 -14.45
C LEU A 21 -2.51 1.89 -15.49
N VAL A 22 -2.46 0.56 -15.60
CA VAL A 22 -3.33 -0.22 -16.49
C VAL A 22 -4.79 -0.15 -16.03
N GLY A 23 -5.05 -0.27 -14.72
CA GLY A 23 -6.41 -0.13 -14.18
C GLY A 23 -6.99 1.26 -14.41
N TRP A 24 -6.19 2.31 -14.20
CA TRP A 24 -6.58 3.69 -14.45
C TRP A 24 -6.86 3.95 -15.93
N ALA A 25 -5.94 3.56 -16.83
CA ALA A 25 -6.13 3.73 -18.27
C ALA A 25 -7.31 2.90 -18.81
N GLY A 26 -7.49 1.68 -18.29
CA GLY A 26 -8.60 0.79 -18.64
C GLY A 26 -9.97 1.32 -18.21
N SER A 27 -10.04 2.12 -17.14
CA SER A 27 -11.29 2.72 -16.64
C SER A 27 -11.94 3.69 -17.65
N TYR A 28 -11.18 4.23 -18.59
CA TYR A 28 -11.68 5.13 -19.64
C TYR A 28 -12.29 4.41 -20.85
N VAL A 29 -12.24 3.07 -20.91
CA VAL A 29 -12.78 2.31 -22.04
C VAL A 29 -14.30 2.14 -21.91
N PRO A 30 -15.12 2.67 -22.84
CA PRO A 30 -16.56 2.48 -22.81
C PRO A 30 -16.90 1.01 -23.06
N GLY A 31 -17.52 0.35 -22.08
CA GLY A 31 -17.88 -1.08 -22.12
C GLY A 31 -17.26 -1.93 -21.01
N VAL A 32 -16.43 -1.35 -20.13
CA VAL A 32 -15.97 -2.04 -18.92
C VAL A 32 -17.12 -2.07 -17.90
N PRO A 33 -17.58 -3.26 -17.47
CA PRO A 33 -18.57 -3.36 -16.41
C PRO A 33 -17.96 -2.76 -15.14
N THR A 34 -18.70 -1.87 -14.49
CA THR A 34 -18.31 -1.27 -13.22
C THR A 34 -18.35 -2.35 -12.13
N ILE A 35 -17.24 -3.07 -11.97
CA ILE A 35 -17.03 -4.01 -10.87
C ILE A 35 -16.96 -3.17 -9.59
N HIS A 36 -18.07 -3.10 -8.86
CA HIS A 36 -18.10 -2.52 -7.53
C HIS A 36 -17.54 -3.57 -6.58
N LEU A 37 -16.26 -3.45 -6.25
CA LEU A 37 -15.68 -4.21 -5.15
C LEU A 37 -16.20 -3.60 -3.85
N GLU A 38 -17.03 -4.35 -3.15
CA GLU A 38 -17.46 -3.97 -1.80
C GLU A 38 -16.22 -3.81 -0.89
N PRO A 39 -16.12 -2.69 -0.15
CA PRO A 39 -14.98 -2.44 0.74
C PRO A 39 -14.71 -3.59 1.70
N GLU A 40 -15.76 -4.28 2.15
CA GLU A 40 -15.70 -5.44 3.04
C GLU A 40 -14.90 -6.59 2.41
N VAL A 41 -15.06 -6.81 1.11
CA VAL A 41 -14.33 -7.87 0.37
C VAL A 41 -12.84 -7.53 0.31
N VAL A 42 -12.48 -6.26 0.16
CA VAL A 42 -11.08 -5.83 0.16
C VAL A 42 -10.50 -5.90 1.58
N LEU A 43 -11.23 -5.39 2.57
CA LEU A 43 -10.78 -5.36 3.96
C LEU A 43 -10.67 -6.75 4.59
N LEU A 44 -11.56 -7.70 4.27
CA LEU A 44 -11.50 -9.05 4.83
C LEU A 44 -10.84 -10.06 3.90
N GLY A 45 -10.92 -9.87 2.58
CA GLY A 45 -10.35 -10.80 1.61
C GLY A 45 -8.88 -10.52 1.32
N LEU A 46 -8.51 -9.25 1.13
CA LEU A 46 -7.15 -8.87 0.71
C LEU A 46 -6.25 -8.49 1.89
N LEU A 47 -6.74 -7.70 2.86
CA LEU A 47 -5.89 -7.26 3.97
C LEU A 47 -5.32 -8.45 4.77
N PRO A 48 -6.08 -9.46 5.21
CA PRO A 48 -5.51 -10.48 6.09
C PRO A 48 -4.37 -11.28 5.43
N PRO A 49 -4.50 -11.75 4.17
CA PRO A 49 -3.37 -12.36 3.46
C PRO A 49 -2.18 -11.41 3.25
N LEU A 50 -2.43 -10.13 2.91
CA LEU A 50 -1.35 -9.16 2.69
C LEU A 50 -0.60 -8.82 3.98
N LEU A 51 -1.34 -8.64 5.09
CA LEU A 51 -0.78 -8.41 6.41
C LEU A 51 0.03 -9.62 6.89
N TYR A 52 -0.47 -10.84 6.66
CA TYR A 52 0.25 -12.06 6.99
C TYR A 52 1.54 -12.21 6.18
N ALA A 53 1.50 -11.95 4.88
CA ALA A 53 2.68 -11.96 4.02
C ALA A 53 3.72 -10.92 4.46
N ALA A 54 3.28 -9.72 4.85
CA ALA A 54 4.15 -8.69 5.40
C ALA A 54 4.76 -9.08 6.76
N ALA A 55 3.97 -9.75 7.61
CA ALA A 55 4.42 -10.20 8.93
C ALA A 55 5.49 -11.30 8.83
N ILE A 56 5.34 -12.28 7.93
CA ILE A 56 6.34 -13.36 7.75
C ILE A 56 7.69 -12.83 7.29
N GLY A 57 7.71 -11.77 6.46
CA GLY A 57 8.95 -11.16 6.00
C GLY A 57 9.71 -10.38 7.08
N THR A 58 9.11 -10.16 8.25
CA THR A 58 9.70 -9.39 9.34
C THR A 58 10.47 -10.31 10.30
N SER A 59 11.80 -10.13 10.38
CA SER A 59 12.67 -10.89 11.30
C SER A 59 12.35 -10.57 12.76
N LEU A 60 11.75 -11.51 13.48
CA LEU A 60 11.51 -11.40 14.95
C LEU A 60 12.82 -11.44 15.76
N VAL A 61 13.91 -11.98 15.19
CA VAL A 61 15.17 -12.23 15.90
C VAL A 61 16.00 -10.93 16.01
N ASP A 62 16.10 -10.16 14.93
CA ASP A 62 16.75 -8.84 14.94
C ASP A 62 15.97 -7.80 15.75
N PHE A 63 14.65 -8.03 15.87
CA PHE A 63 13.77 -7.21 16.69
C PHE A 63 14.19 -7.20 18.16
N ASN A 64 14.66 -8.34 18.71
CA ASN A 64 15.07 -8.43 20.11
C ASN A 64 16.40 -7.72 20.42
N ALA A 65 17.36 -7.78 19.51
CA ALA A 65 18.66 -7.12 19.69
C ALA A 65 18.59 -5.59 19.52
N ASN A 66 17.69 -5.09 18.66
CA ASN A 66 17.56 -3.68 18.33
C ASN A 66 16.18 -3.08 18.69
N ARG A 67 15.53 -3.59 19.74
CA ARG A 67 14.16 -3.19 20.15
C ARG A 67 13.97 -1.68 20.22
N ARG A 68 14.90 -0.95 20.85
CA ARG A 68 14.76 0.50 21.08
C ARG A 68 14.85 1.31 19.77
N PRO A 69 15.87 1.12 18.91
CA PRO A 69 15.90 1.73 17.57
C PRO A 69 14.67 1.39 16.72
N ILE A 70 14.24 0.12 16.71
CA ILE A 70 13.09 -0.29 15.90
C ILE A 70 11.79 0.34 16.41
N LEU A 71 11.58 0.42 17.73
CA LEU A 71 10.40 1.10 18.27
C LEU A 71 10.40 2.61 17.96
N LEU A 72 11.55 3.28 18.05
CA LEU A 72 11.67 4.70 17.70
C LEU A 72 11.44 4.94 16.20
N LEU A 73 12.00 4.11 15.33
CA LEU A 73 11.86 4.24 13.88
C LEU A 73 10.50 3.75 13.37
N SER A 74 9.88 2.76 13.97
CA SER A 74 8.56 2.28 13.55
C SER A 74 7.44 3.09 14.17
N VAL A 75 7.41 3.27 15.50
CA VAL A 75 6.30 3.96 16.18
C VAL A 75 6.54 5.47 16.22
N GLY A 76 7.75 5.89 16.59
CA GLY A 76 8.09 7.30 16.72
C GLY A 76 8.04 8.04 15.38
N LEU A 77 8.65 7.47 14.34
CA LEU A 77 8.61 8.06 12.99
C LEU A 77 7.19 8.08 12.43
N VAL A 78 6.41 7.00 12.58
CA VAL A 78 5.03 6.96 12.08
C VAL A 78 4.15 8.00 12.77
N ALA A 79 4.28 8.16 14.10
CA ALA A 79 3.58 9.20 14.83
C ALA A 79 3.98 10.60 14.32
N PHE A 80 5.27 10.83 14.13
CA PHE A 80 5.79 12.09 13.59
C PHE A 80 5.27 12.38 12.17
N THR A 81 5.33 11.41 11.26
CA THR A 81 4.84 11.58 9.88
C THR A 81 3.33 11.77 9.82
N THR A 82 2.57 11.06 10.68
CA THR A 82 1.11 11.19 10.74
C THR A 82 0.71 12.56 11.24
N ILE A 83 1.35 13.06 12.30
CA ILE A 83 1.13 14.43 12.81
C ILE A 83 1.53 15.46 11.75
N GLY A 84 2.68 15.28 11.10
CA GLY A 84 3.12 16.16 10.02
C GLY A 84 2.10 16.23 8.88
N ALA A 85 1.59 15.08 8.43
CA ALA A 85 0.54 15.01 7.43
C ALA A 85 -0.76 15.69 7.92
N ALA A 86 -1.17 15.47 9.17
CA ALA A 86 -2.35 16.11 9.75
C ALA A 86 -2.23 17.64 9.75
N ILE A 87 -1.08 18.18 10.18
CA ILE A 87 -0.81 19.62 10.18
C ILE A 87 -0.86 20.17 8.75
N VAL A 88 -0.22 19.49 7.78
CA VAL A 88 -0.21 19.92 6.38
C VAL A 88 -1.63 19.93 5.80
N VAL A 89 -2.40 18.88 6.05
CA VAL A 89 -3.79 18.77 5.57
C VAL A 89 -4.64 19.89 6.17
N HIS A 90 -4.56 20.12 7.48
CA HIS A 90 -5.35 21.16 8.15
C HIS A 90 -4.89 22.59 7.77
N ALA A 91 -3.64 22.77 7.40
CA ALA A 91 -3.13 24.05 6.89
C ALA A 91 -3.60 24.36 5.46
N ILE A 92 -3.76 23.34 4.61
CA ILE A 92 -4.20 23.49 3.22
C ILE A 92 -5.73 23.48 3.12
N LEU A 93 -6.40 22.64 3.90
CA LEU A 93 -7.85 22.55 4.02
C LEU A 93 -8.23 22.77 5.49
N PRO A 94 -8.49 24.02 5.92
CA PRO A 94 -8.82 24.35 7.31
C PRO A 94 -10.22 23.87 7.75
N GLU A 95 -10.97 23.25 6.83
CA GLU A 95 -12.36 22.82 6.99
C GLU A 95 -12.55 21.31 7.08
N VAL A 96 -11.44 20.55 7.21
CA VAL A 96 -11.40 19.13 7.59
C VAL A 96 -10.86 18.92 9.00
#